data_AF-A0A3C0N2R0-F1
#
_entry.id   AF-A0A3C0N2R0-F1
#
_cell.length_a   1.000
_cell.length_b   1.000
_cell.length_c   1.000
_cell.angle_alpha   90.00
_cell.angle_beta   90.00
_cell.angle_gamma   90.00
#
_symmetry.space_group_name_H-M   'P 1'
#
loop_
_entity.id
_entity.type
_entity.pdbx_description
1 polymer ?
#
loop_
_entity_poly.entity_id
_entity_poly.type
_entity_poly.pdbx_seq_one_letter_code
_entity_poly.pdbx_strand_id
1 'polypeptide(L)'
;RGARGDLNRWWRTGVVVFTRFVLLFVRAVPEPIWALIFLFVLFPGILPGAIALCLHNLGILGRLMAEVTENLDDRPLRSLKALGATDSQIFLYGVLPLTLPRFVAYILYRWEVCIRATVIVGLVGAGGLGRLLTEQLSSFDYKGVLTTLIVFIGLTF
;
A
#
# COMPACT_ATOMS: atom_id res chain seq x y z
N ARG A 1 1.82 -42.48 -5.76
CA ARG A 1 1.34 -41.42 -4.83
C ARG A 1 1.88 -40.00 -5.19
N GLY A 2 2.21 -39.72 -6.47
CA GLY A 2 2.86 -38.46 -6.89
C GLY A 2 1.94 -37.36 -7.48
N ALA A 3 0.72 -37.69 -7.93
CA ALA A 3 -0.10 -36.75 -8.71
C ALA A 3 -0.87 -35.69 -7.89
N ARG A 4 -0.94 -35.81 -6.55
CA ARG A 4 -1.68 -34.85 -5.69
C ARG A 4 -0.86 -33.61 -5.30
N GLY A 5 0.46 -33.67 -5.46
CA GLY A 5 1.37 -32.55 -5.17
C GLY A 5 1.37 -31.48 -6.26
N ASP A 6 1.24 -31.89 -7.53
CA ASP A 6 1.34 -30.97 -8.66
C ASP A 6 0.11 -30.08 -8.81
N LEU A 7 -1.10 -30.58 -8.52
CA LEU A 7 -2.33 -29.78 -8.58
C LEU A 7 -2.29 -28.61 -7.58
N ASN A 8 -1.78 -28.83 -6.37
CA ASN A 8 -1.67 -27.80 -5.34
C ASN A 8 -0.53 -26.81 -5.66
N ARG A 9 0.49 -27.25 -6.40
CA ARG A 9 1.57 -26.39 -6.91
C ARG A 9 1.07 -25.49 -8.04
N TRP A 10 0.34 -26.03 -9.00
CA TRP A 10 -0.30 -25.27 -10.09
C TRP A 10 -1.35 -24.28 -9.59
N TRP A 11 -2.17 -24.66 -8.61
CA TRP A 11 -3.14 -23.75 -8.00
C TRP A 11 -2.45 -22.62 -7.23
N ARG A 12 -1.40 -22.92 -6.45
CA ARG A 12 -0.57 -21.90 -5.79
C ARG A 12 0.12 -20.97 -6.78
N THR A 13 0.70 -21.51 -7.86
CA THR A 13 1.32 -20.69 -8.90
C THR A 13 0.28 -19.83 -9.62
N GLY A 14 -0.92 -20.36 -9.89
CA GLY A 14 -2.03 -19.60 -10.45
C GLY A 14 -2.45 -18.42 -9.57
N VAL A 15 -2.57 -18.62 -8.25
CA VAL A 15 -2.89 -17.55 -7.29
C VAL A 15 -1.76 -16.52 -7.20
N VAL A 16 -0.50 -16.95 -7.20
CA VAL A 16 0.66 -16.02 -7.15
C VAL A 16 0.74 -15.19 -8.44
N VAL A 17 0.52 -15.80 -9.60
CA VAL A 17 0.50 -15.11 -10.90
C VAL A 17 -0.70 -14.17 -10.99
N PHE A 18 -1.89 -14.60 -10.58
CA PHE A 18 -3.09 -13.75 -10.55
C PHE A 18 -2.91 -12.54 -9.63
N THR A 19 -2.42 -12.77 -8.41
CA THR A 19 -2.10 -11.68 -7.48
C THR A 19 -1.06 -10.74 -8.11
N ARG A 20 0.03 -11.26 -8.69
CA ARG A 20 1.03 -10.43 -9.42
C ARG A 20 0.42 -9.62 -10.57
N PHE A 21 -0.53 -10.19 -11.32
CA PHE A 21 -1.17 -9.53 -12.45
C PHE A 21 -2.11 -8.40 -11.99
N VAL A 22 -2.93 -8.65 -10.97
CA VAL A 22 -3.78 -7.63 -10.33
C VAL A 22 -2.91 -6.49 -9.78
N LEU A 23 -1.76 -6.82 -9.18
CA LEU A 23 -0.81 -5.85 -8.65
C LEU A 23 -0.10 -5.03 -9.74
N LEU A 24 0.18 -5.63 -10.90
CA LEU A 24 0.71 -4.92 -12.06
C LEU A 24 -0.35 -4.00 -12.67
N PHE A 25 -1.60 -4.45 -12.74
CA PHE A 25 -2.71 -3.68 -13.28
C PHE A 25 -3.07 -2.46 -12.42
N VAL A 26 -3.16 -2.63 -11.10
CA VAL A 26 -3.42 -1.53 -10.15
C VAL A 26 -2.29 -0.48 -10.16
N ARG A 27 -1.07 -0.87 -10.51
CA ARG A 27 0.07 0.04 -10.69
C ARG A 27 0.18 0.67 -12.08
N ALA A 28 -0.30 -0.01 -13.11
CA ALA A 28 -0.28 0.50 -14.48
C ALA A 28 -1.16 1.74 -14.63
N VAL A 29 -2.19 1.86 -13.80
CA VAL A 29 -3.08 3.01 -13.75
C VAL A 29 -2.61 3.97 -12.64
N PRO A 30 -2.15 5.18 -12.99
CA PRO A 30 -1.84 6.22 -12.02
C PRO A 30 -2.97 6.48 -11.02
N GLU A 31 -2.59 6.74 -9.77
CA GLU A 31 -3.49 7.15 -8.67
C GLU A 31 -4.51 8.26 -9.04
N PRO A 32 -4.14 9.32 -9.78
CA PRO A 32 -5.12 10.34 -10.21
C PRO A 32 -6.21 9.80 -11.14
N ILE A 33 -5.94 8.76 -11.94
CA ILE A 33 -6.96 8.14 -12.80
C ILE A 33 -7.98 7.39 -11.95
N TRP A 34 -7.52 6.64 -10.93
CA TRP A 34 -8.42 6.00 -9.97
C TRP A 34 -9.28 7.03 -9.24
N ALA A 35 -8.69 8.15 -8.82
CA ALA A 35 -9.43 9.24 -8.18
C ALA A 35 -10.53 9.80 -9.08
N LEU A 36 -10.26 9.99 -10.38
CA LEU A 36 -11.26 10.43 -11.36
C LEU A 36 -12.39 9.41 -11.52
N ILE A 37 -12.07 8.12 -11.64
CA ILE A 37 -13.09 7.06 -11.77
C ILE A 37 -13.99 7.07 -10.53
N PHE A 38 -13.41 7.11 -9.33
CA PHE A 38 -14.20 7.17 -8.10
C PHE A 38 -14.96 8.48 -7.95
N LEU A 39 -14.48 9.59 -8.49
CA LEU A 39 -15.19 10.87 -8.52
C LEU A 39 -16.43 10.84 -9.42
N PHE A 40 -16.44 10.00 -10.47
CA PHE A 40 -17.64 9.81 -11.29
C PHE A 40 -18.66 8.87 -10.64
N VAL A 41 -18.18 7.90 -9.86
CA VAL A 41 -19.04 6.90 -9.19
C VAL A 41 -19.58 7.43 -7.86
N LEU A 42 -18.80 8.25 -7.15
CA LEU A 42 -19.14 8.85 -5.86
C LEU A 42 -19.35 10.36 -6.01
N PHE A 43 -19.92 11.00 -4.99
CA PHE A 43 -20.02 12.46 -4.97
C PHE A 43 -18.64 13.11 -4.78
N PRO A 44 -18.43 14.33 -5.31
CA PRO A 44 -17.22 15.11 -5.07
C PRO A 44 -17.00 15.34 -3.58
N GLY A 45 -15.77 15.07 -3.13
CA GLY A 45 -15.40 15.13 -1.71
C GLY A 45 -14.03 14.48 -1.45
N ILE A 46 -13.71 14.21 -0.19
CA ILE A 46 -12.47 13.55 0.24
C ILE A 46 -12.50 12.04 0.03
N LEU A 47 -13.69 11.44 0.06
CA LEU A 47 -13.89 9.98 -0.02
C LEU A 47 -13.34 9.34 -1.32
N PRO A 48 -13.57 9.89 -2.52
CA PRO A 48 -13.04 9.32 -3.76
C PRO A 48 -11.50 9.23 -3.75
N GLY A 49 -10.84 10.29 -3.26
CA GLY A 49 -9.39 10.35 -3.15
C GLY A 49 -8.85 9.37 -2.12
N ALA A 50 -9.49 9.29 -0.94
CA ALA A 50 -9.09 8.35 0.10
C ALA A 50 -9.21 6.89 -0.37
N ILE A 51 -10.28 6.53 -1.08
CA ILE A 51 -10.48 5.18 -1.60
C ILE A 51 -9.48 4.86 -2.72
N ALA A 52 -9.25 5.81 -3.65
CA ALA A 52 -8.26 5.65 -4.70
C ALA A 52 -6.86 5.36 -4.15
N LEU A 53 -6.43 6.17 -3.17
CA LEU A 53 -5.14 6.03 -2.51
C LEU A 53 -5.06 4.72 -1.72
N CYS A 54 -6.11 4.38 -0.97
CA CYS A 54 -6.17 3.16 -0.17
C CYS A 54 -6.04 1.92 -1.06
N LEU A 55 -6.82 1.83 -2.14
CA LEU A 55 -6.81 0.69 -3.04
C LEU A 55 -5.44 0.50 -3.71
N HIS A 56 -4.84 1.61 -4.18
CA HIS A 56 -3.52 1.57 -4.79
C HIS A 56 -2.44 1.12 -3.80
N ASN A 57 -2.42 1.70 -2.59
CA ASN A 57 -1.39 1.41 -1.59
C ASN A 57 -1.56 0.04 -0.94
N LEU A 58 -2.79 -0.44 -0.72
CA LEU A 58 -3.06 -1.79 -0.21
C LEU A 58 -2.53 -2.87 -1.14
N GLY A 59 -2.71 -2.72 -2.45
CA GLY A 59 -2.13 -3.65 -3.43
C GLY A 59 -0.61 -3.69 -3.28
N ILE A 60 0.03 -2.52 -3.32
CA ILE A 60 1.49 -2.43 -3.22
C ILE A 60 2.02 -3.04 -1.93
N LEU A 61 1.42 -2.69 -0.79
CA LEU A 61 1.84 -3.18 0.50
C LEU A 61 1.67 -4.69 0.56
N GLY A 62 0.51 -5.22 0.15
CA GLY A 62 0.25 -6.67 0.11
C GLY A 62 1.30 -7.46 -0.66
N ARG A 63 1.74 -6.94 -1.82
CA ARG A 63 2.84 -7.54 -2.60
C ARG A 63 4.16 -7.53 -1.85
N LEU A 64 4.53 -6.39 -1.28
CA LEU A 64 5.79 -6.22 -0.57
C LEU A 64 5.85 -7.10 0.67
N MET A 65 4.74 -7.18 1.42
CA MET A 65 4.65 -8.09 2.57
C MET A 65 4.81 -9.54 2.13
N ALA A 66 4.16 -9.95 1.03
CA ALA A 66 4.26 -11.31 0.49
C ALA A 66 5.69 -11.66 0.01
N GLU A 67 6.37 -10.71 -0.62
CA GLU A 67 7.76 -10.89 -1.06
C GLU A 67 8.72 -11.01 0.13
N VAL A 68 8.49 -10.25 1.20
CA VAL A 68 9.28 -10.37 2.44
C VAL A 68 9.05 -11.70 3.14
N THR A 69 7.82 -12.21 3.17
CA THR A 69 7.52 -13.50 3.80
C THR A 69 8.01 -14.69 2.97
N GLU A 70 7.99 -14.59 1.63
CA GLU A 70 8.51 -15.64 0.73
C GLU A 70 10.04 -15.71 0.72
N ASN A 71 10.72 -14.58 0.93
CA ASN A 71 12.19 -14.51 1.00
C ASN A 71 12.75 -14.79 2.42
N LEU A 72 11.91 -15.16 3.38
CA LEU A 72 12.37 -15.49 4.72
C LEU A 72 13.14 -16.82 4.72
N ASP A 73 14.27 -16.90 5.41
CA ASP A 73 14.97 -18.17 5.58
C ASP A 73 14.12 -19.12 6.45
N ASP A 74 13.83 -20.32 5.95
CA ASP A 74 13.05 -21.34 6.64
C ASP A 74 13.76 -21.95 7.86
N ARG A 75 15.10 -21.79 7.97
CA ARG A 75 15.89 -22.45 9.03
C ARG A 75 15.38 -22.20 10.46
N PRO A 76 15.06 -20.95 10.87
CA PRO A 76 14.52 -20.67 12.20
C PRO A 76 13.09 -21.21 12.41
N LEU A 77 12.30 -21.30 11.34
CA LEU A 77 10.96 -21.89 11.42
C LEU A 77 11.02 -23.40 11.62
N ARG A 78 11.94 -24.08 10.92
CA ARG A 78 12.10 -25.54 11.02
C ARG A 78 12.61 -25.97 12.39
N SER A 79 13.48 -25.18 13.02
CA SER A 79 13.94 -25.46 14.40
C SER A 79 12.82 -25.30 15.42
N LEU A 80 11.98 -24.26 15.31
CA LEU A 80 10.79 -24.11 16.16
C LEU A 80 9.81 -25.29 15.99
N LYS A 81 9.62 -25.75 14.75
CA LYS A 81 8.74 -26.89 14.48
C LYS A 81 9.28 -28.20 15.07
N ALA A 82 10.60 -28.39 15.06
CA ALA A 82 11.26 -29.54 15.69
C ALA A 82 11.13 -29.55 17.22
N LEU A 83 10.92 -28.38 17.85
CA LEU A 83 10.65 -28.23 19.28
C LEU A 83 9.17 -28.48 19.66
N GLY A 84 8.32 -28.85 18.70
CA GLY A 84 6.90 -29.13 18.94
C GLY A 84 6.00 -27.90 18.96
N ALA A 85 6.46 -26.75 18.47
CA ALA A 85 5.64 -25.54 18.38
C ALA A 85 4.47 -25.71 17.39
N THR A 86 3.30 -25.19 17.75
CA THR A 86 2.13 -25.14 16.87
C THR A 86 2.30 -24.11 15.75
N ASP A 87 1.63 -24.30 14.60
CA ASP A 87 1.80 -23.42 13.44
C ASP A 87 1.43 -21.94 13.75
N SER A 88 0.51 -21.68 14.68
CA SER A 88 0.18 -20.34 15.16
C SER A 88 1.31 -19.71 15.99
N GLN A 89 1.99 -20.49 16.83
CA GLN A 89 3.15 -20.03 17.59
C GLN A 89 4.35 -19.75 16.67
N ILE A 90 4.55 -20.56 15.63
CA ILE A 90 5.60 -20.33 14.63
C ILE A 90 5.34 -19.02 13.88
N PHE A 91 4.09 -18.73 13.53
CA PHE A 91 3.73 -17.46 12.91
C PHE A 91 3.96 -16.27 13.86
N LEU A 92 3.47 -16.36 15.10
CA LEU A 92 3.51 -15.25 16.05
C LEU A 92 4.91 -14.95 16.60
N TYR A 93 5.76 -15.98 16.78
CA TYR A 93 7.08 -15.86 17.40
C TYR A 93 8.26 -16.09 16.45
N GLY A 94 8.03 -16.66 15.27
CA GLY A 94 9.06 -16.87 14.25
C GLY A 94 8.96 -15.86 13.12
N VAL A 95 7.80 -15.82 12.45
CA VAL A 95 7.61 -14.99 11.23
C VAL A 95 7.40 -13.54 11.60
N LEU A 96 6.39 -13.26 12.43
CA LEU A 96 5.95 -11.91 12.75
C LEU A 96 7.10 -11.03 13.29
N PRO A 97 7.83 -11.38 14.36
CA PRO A 97 8.89 -10.52 14.90
C PRO A 97 10.06 -10.33 13.92
N LEU A 98 10.33 -11.29 13.04
CA LEU A 98 11.41 -11.20 12.07
C LEU A 98 11.05 -10.28 10.90
N THR A 99 9.78 -10.25 10.48
CA THR A 99 9.31 -9.41 9.38
C THR A 99 8.82 -8.03 9.83
N LEU A 100 8.47 -7.85 11.11
CA LEU A 100 7.87 -6.62 11.64
C LEU A 100 8.69 -5.35 11.36
N PRO A 101 10.02 -5.32 11.56
CA PRO A 101 10.81 -4.10 11.29
C PRO A 101 10.76 -3.69 9.81
N ARG A 102 10.78 -4.66 8.89
CA ARG A 102 10.64 -4.41 7.45
C ARG A 102 9.24 -3.94 7.10
N PHE A 103 8.22 -4.53 7.72
CA PHE A 103 6.83 -4.13 7.50
C PHE A 103 6.59 -2.68 7.92
N VAL A 104 7.07 -2.29 9.10
CA VAL A 104 6.98 -0.91 9.58
C VAL A 104 7.72 0.05 8.64
N ALA A 105 8.93 -0.30 8.20
CA ALA A 105 9.67 0.53 7.25
C ALA A 105 8.91 0.74 5.93
N TYR A 106 8.29 -0.32 5.37
CA TYR A 106 7.49 -0.20 4.16
C TYR A 106 6.20 0.58 4.34
N ILE A 107 5.54 0.43 5.50
CA ILE A 107 4.35 1.21 5.84
C ILE A 107 4.70 2.69 5.93
N LEU A 108 5.77 3.05 6.62
CA LEU A 108 6.21 4.45 6.74
C LEU A 108 6.61 5.05 5.40
N TYR A 109 7.38 4.31 4.59
CA TYR A 109 7.72 4.73 3.23
C TYR A 109 6.46 4.95 2.37
N ARG A 110 5.48 4.05 2.47
CA ARG A 110 4.23 4.18 1.72
C ARG A 110 3.35 5.31 2.25
N TRP A 111 3.38 5.56 3.55
CA TRP A 111 2.69 6.68 4.17
C TRP A 111 3.19 8.02 3.62
N GLU A 112 4.51 8.19 3.50
CA GLU A 112 5.10 9.37 2.87
C GLU A 112 4.66 9.53 1.41
N VAL A 113 4.68 8.43 0.64
CA VAL A 113 4.20 8.42 -0.74
C VAL A 113 2.72 8.76 -0.83
N CYS A 114 1.89 8.25 0.09
CA CYS A 114 0.46 8.59 0.18
C CYS A 114 0.25 10.09 0.39
N ILE A 115 0.97 10.69 1.34
CA ILE A 115 0.93 12.14 1.61
C ILE A 115 1.21 12.92 0.33
N ARG A 116 2.28 12.56 -0.38
CA ARG A 116 2.68 13.22 -1.63
C ARG A 116 1.60 13.11 -2.71
N ALA A 117 1.00 11.94 -2.83
CA ALA A 117 -0.05 11.69 -3.80
C ALA A 117 -1.36 12.45 -3.47
N THR A 118 -1.64 12.74 -2.20
CA THR A 118 -2.84 13.54 -1.83
C THR A 118 -2.87 14.93 -2.45
N VAL A 119 -1.70 15.51 -2.76
CA VAL A 119 -1.61 16.80 -3.45
C VAL A 119 -2.12 16.64 -4.88
N ILE A 120 -1.60 15.67 -5.62
CA ILE A 120 -2.00 15.41 -7.02
C ILE A 120 -3.47 15.05 -7.09
N VAL A 121 -3.93 14.14 -6.23
CA VAL A 121 -5.32 13.69 -6.17
C VAL A 121 -6.27 14.84 -5.78
N GLY A 122 -5.85 15.69 -4.85
CA GLY A 122 -6.64 16.86 -4.43
C GLY A 122 -6.76 17.94 -5.50
N LEU A 123 -5.75 18.11 -6.36
CA LEU A 123 -5.82 19.02 -7.52
C LEU A 123 -6.87 18.57 -8.54
N VAL A 124 -7.10 17.26 -8.66
CA VAL A 124 -8.04 16.66 -9.62
C VAL A 124 -9.50 16.71 -9.11
N GLY A 125 -9.74 17.31 -7.95
CA GLY A 125 -11.09 17.53 -7.39
C GLY A 125 -11.51 16.53 -6.31
N ALA A 126 -10.65 15.57 -5.97
CA ALA A 126 -10.93 14.55 -4.96
C ALA A 126 -10.66 14.99 -3.49
N GLY A 127 -10.66 16.30 -3.22
CA GLY A 127 -10.45 16.87 -1.89
C GLY A 127 -9.03 16.67 -1.32
N GLY A 128 -8.74 17.29 -0.17
CA GLY A 128 -7.43 17.17 0.51
C GLY A 128 -6.49 18.37 0.30
N LEU A 129 -5.18 18.14 0.46
CA LEU A 129 -4.15 19.20 0.45
C LEU A 129 -4.10 19.95 -0.89
N GLY A 130 -4.24 19.24 -2.02
CA GLY A 130 -4.24 19.87 -3.35
C GLY A 130 -5.39 20.85 -3.56
N ARG A 131 -6.57 20.56 -3.01
CA ARG A 131 -7.73 21.47 -3.07
C ARG A 131 -7.46 22.74 -2.26
N LEU A 132 -6.94 22.59 -1.03
CA LEU A 132 -6.59 23.71 -0.16
C LEU A 132 -5.57 24.65 -0.84
N LEU A 133 -4.55 24.07 -1.49
CA LEU A 133 -3.56 24.83 -2.26
C LEU A 133 -4.21 25.58 -3.42
N THR A 134 -5.10 24.93 -4.18
CA THR A 134 -5.80 25.56 -5.31
C THR A 134 -6.67 26.73 -4.86
N GLU A 135 -7.38 26.58 -3.74
CA GLU A 135 -8.22 27.63 -3.15
C GLU A 135 -7.39 28.83 -2.69
N GLN A 136 -6.27 28.60 -2.00
CA GLN A 136 -5.35 29.65 -1.56
C GLN A 136 -4.70 30.38 -2.74
N LEU A 137 -4.31 29.65 -3.80
CA LEU A 137 -3.79 30.23 -5.03
C LEU A 137 -4.85 31.11 -5.72
N SER A 138 -6.08 30.63 -5.83
CA SER A 138 -7.19 31.38 -6.46
C SER A 138 -7.55 32.66 -5.69
N SER A 139 -7.34 32.65 -4.37
CA SER A 139 -7.59 33.78 -3.48
C SER A 139 -6.41 34.75 -3.38
N PHE A 140 -5.31 34.48 -4.11
CA PHE A 140 -4.04 35.21 -4.01
C PHE A 140 -3.47 35.30 -2.57
N ASP A 141 -3.80 34.32 -1.71
CA ASP A 141 -3.29 34.27 -0.34
C ASP A 141 -1.94 33.55 -0.29
N TYR A 142 -0.88 34.27 -0.67
CA TYR A 142 0.48 33.75 -0.65
C TYR A 142 0.95 33.36 0.75
N LYS A 143 0.39 33.93 1.83
CA LYS A 143 0.74 33.57 3.21
C LYS A 143 0.21 32.18 3.53
N GLY A 144 -1.06 31.90 3.22
CA GLY A 144 -1.67 30.58 3.38
C GLY A 144 -0.94 29.49 2.59
N VAL A 145 -0.52 29.79 1.35
CA VAL A 145 0.24 28.86 0.50
C VAL A 145 1.57 28.48 1.15
N LEU A 146 2.34 29.47 1.63
CA LEU A 146 3.62 29.23 2.28
C LEU A 146 3.46 28.35 3.53
N THR A 147 2.46 28.62 4.37
CA THR A 147 2.19 27.80 5.55
C THR A 147 1.87 26.35 5.17
N THR A 148 1.00 26.15 4.18
CA THR A 148 0.62 24.81 3.71
C THR A 148 1.82 24.04 3.15
N LEU A 149 2.69 24.73 2.38
CA LEU A 149 3.91 24.13 1.83
C LEU A 149 4.91 23.73 2.92
N ILE A 150 5.11 24.57 3.95
CA ILE A 150 6.02 24.24 5.07
C ILE A 150 5.53 23.00 5.81
N VAL A 151 4.23 22.93 6.12
CA VAL A 151 3.63 21.75 6.77
C VAL A 151 3.79 20.51 5.89
N PHE A 152 3.54 20.62 4.58
CA PHE A 152 3.70 19.51 3.65
C PHE A 152 5.13 19.00 3.58
N ILE A 153 6.12 19.90 3.55
CA ILE A 153 7.54 19.53 3.57
C ILE A 153 7.88 18.83 4.90
N GLY A 154 7.45 19.37 6.04
CA GLY A 154 7.67 18.75 7.35
C GLY A 154 6.95 17.42 7.56
N LEU A 155 5.89 17.13 6.80
CA LEU A 155 5.20 15.83 6.81
C LEU A 155 5.88 14.79 5.91
N THR A 156 6.69 15.25 4.95
CA THR A 156 7.34 14.41 3.93
C THR A 156 8.79 14.06 4.30
N PHE A 157 9.43 14.87 5.13
CA PHE A 157 10.78 14.66 5.66
C PHE A 157 10.74 14.13 7.09
#